data_AF-A0A8T0LR11-F1
#
_entry.id   AF-A0A8T0LR11-F1
#
_cell.length_a   1.000
_cell.length_b   1.000
_cell.length_c   1.000
_cell.angle_alpha   90.00
_cell.angle_beta   90.00
_cell.angle_gamma   90.00
#
_symmetry.space_group_name_H-M   'P 1'
#
loop_
_entity.id
_entity.type
_entity.pdbx_description
1 polymer ?
#
loop_
_entity_poly.entity_id
_entity_poly.type
_entity_poly.pdbx_seq_one_letter_code
_entity_poly.pdbx_strand_id
1 'polypeptide(L)'
;MKLVYSLAFTTLLVASATTASPNMTAVSIFDDGSCSDAPLQVVFNPLDDCSNITANAECSVEAEDLGLYASASCTTDPREFSSAAFGDTQFVLVEIYTPYTDCSELEGVAAYRIDSDCHPTLDASTSFRVIWDDETPTMSLFADTDCNSFPMFEFELPTSEIDANECYGDKESVAFI
;
A
#
# COMPACT_ATOMS: atom_id res chain seq x y z
N MET A 1 -58.49 -22.52 11.08
CA MET A 1 -57.84 -22.27 9.79
C MET A 1 -56.76 -21.22 10.00
N LYS A 2 -55.49 -21.62 10.14
CA LYS A 2 -54.35 -20.71 10.29
C LYS A 2 -53.71 -20.55 8.91
N LEU A 3 -53.75 -19.34 8.34
CA LEU A 3 -52.95 -18.98 7.18
C LEU A 3 -51.49 -18.87 7.62
N VAL A 4 -50.61 -19.64 6.99
CA VAL A 4 -49.16 -19.52 7.13
C VAL A 4 -48.66 -18.80 5.88
N TYR A 5 -48.23 -17.55 6.04
CA TYR A 5 -47.53 -16.81 4.99
C TYR A 5 -46.06 -17.23 5.01
N SER A 6 -45.62 -17.94 3.98
CA SER A 6 -44.21 -18.24 3.76
C SER A 6 -43.58 -17.04 3.06
N LEU A 7 -42.83 -16.25 3.82
CA LEU A 7 -41.94 -15.21 3.28
C LEU A 7 -40.68 -15.90 2.77
N ALA A 8 -40.58 -16.07 1.46
CA ALA A 8 -39.33 -16.46 0.81
C ALA A 8 -38.36 -15.27 0.86
N PHE A 9 -37.37 -15.32 1.75
CA PHE A 9 -36.21 -14.44 1.69
C PHE A 9 -35.35 -14.87 0.50
N THR A 10 -35.60 -14.28 -0.67
CA THR A 10 -34.64 -14.31 -1.77
C THR A 10 -33.45 -13.43 -1.39
N THR A 11 -32.39 -14.04 -0.91
CA THR A 11 -31.07 -13.42 -0.77
C THR A 11 -30.61 -12.94 -2.15
N LEU A 12 -30.61 -11.62 -2.34
CA LEU A 12 -30.01 -10.97 -3.50
C LEU A 12 -28.49 -11.05 -3.32
N LEU A 13 -27.83 -12.00 -4.00
CA LEU A 13 -26.38 -11.98 -4.15
C LEU A 13 -26.03 -10.76 -5.01
N VAL A 14 -25.53 -9.71 -4.36
CA VAL A 14 -24.86 -8.62 -5.06
C VAL A 14 -23.54 -9.19 -5.54
N ALA A 15 -23.48 -9.63 -6.79
CA ALA A 15 -22.21 -9.93 -7.44
C ALA A 15 -21.53 -8.59 -7.68
N SER A 16 -20.56 -8.25 -6.83
CA SER A 16 -19.64 -7.15 -7.08
C SER A 16 -18.96 -7.45 -8.43
N ALA A 17 -19.25 -6.63 -9.44
CA ALA A 17 -18.51 -6.69 -10.68
C ALA A 17 -17.08 -6.25 -10.36
N THR A 18 -16.16 -7.21 -10.24
CA THR A 18 -14.72 -6.93 -10.21
C THR A 18 -14.35 -6.38 -11.59
N THR A 19 -14.39 -5.07 -11.75
CA THR A 19 -13.64 -4.41 -12.82
C THR A 19 -12.20 -4.81 -12.62
N ALA A 20 -11.64 -5.60 -13.55
CA ALA A 20 -10.21 -5.92 -13.52
C ALA A 20 -9.45 -4.59 -13.46
N SER A 21 -8.73 -4.38 -12.36
CA SER A 21 -7.88 -3.20 -12.20
C SER A 21 -6.88 -3.18 -13.36
N PRO A 22 -6.50 -2.00 -13.91
CA PRO A 22 -5.40 -1.94 -14.87
C PRO A 22 -4.15 -2.61 -14.27
N ASN A 23 -3.32 -3.22 -15.13
CA ASN A 23 -2.01 -3.67 -14.69
C ASN A 23 -1.25 -2.47 -14.11
N MET A 24 -0.62 -2.69 -12.97
CA MET A 24 0.23 -1.72 -12.30
C MET A 24 1.62 -2.34 -12.18
N THR A 25 2.66 -1.53 -12.39
CA THR A 25 4.00 -1.94 -11.98
C THR A 25 4.06 -1.96 -10.46
N ALA A 26 4.77 -2.95 -9.92
CA ALA A 26 5.01 -3.11 -8.50
C ALA A 26 6.51 -3.19 -8.27
N VAL A 27 7.07 -2.30 -7.45
CA VAL A 27 8.49 -2.25 -7.12
C VAL A 27 8.65 -2.52 -5.64
N SER A 28 9.20 -3.68 -5.29
CA SER A 28 9.51 -4.07 -3.92
C SER A 28 10.93 -3.61 -3.57
N ILE A 29 11.09 -2.96 -2.42
CA ILE A 29 12.37 -2.39 -1.94
C ILE A 29 12.87 -3.20 -0.75
N PHE A 30 14.16 -3.51 -0.74
CA PHE A 30 14.82 -4.36 0.25
C PHE A 30 16.10 -3.69 0.77
N ASP A 31 16.52 -4.04 1.98
CA ASP A 31 17.80 -3.69 2.59
C ASP A 31 18.88 -4.77 2.35
N ASP A 32 18.56 -5.78 1.53
CA ASP A 32 19.42 -6.91 1.23
C ASP A 32 19.44 -7.25 -0.27
N GLY A 33 20.60 -7.66 -0.78
CA GLY A 33 20.78 -7.96 -2.20
C GLY A 33 20.24 -9.30 -2.67
N SER A 34 19.58 -10.07 -1.81
CA SER A 34 18.88 -11.30 -2.19
C SER A 34 17.39 -11.08 -2.46
N CYS A 35 16.82 -9.93 -2.04
CA CYS A 35 15.40 -9.60 -2.16
C CYS A 35 14.48 -10.76 -1.73
N SER A 36 14.88 -11.50 -0.69
CA SER A 36 14.23 -12.74 -0.29
C SER A 36 13.41 -12.60 0.99
N ASP A 37 13.75 -11.63 1.84
CA ASP A 37 12.99 -11.31 3.04
C ASP A 37 11.80 -10.38 2.72
N ALA A 38 10.98 -10.06 3.71
CA ALA A 38 9.87 -9.14 3.50
C ALA A 38 10.40 -7.73 3.16
N PRO A 39 9.89 -7.08 2.10
CA PRO A 39 10.39 -5.77 1.66
C PRO A 39 10.17 -4.70 2.74
N LEU A 40 10.94 -3.62 2.66
CA LEU A 40 10.70 -2.39 3.44
C LEU A 40 9.42 -1.71 2.94
N GLN A 41 9.30 -1.62 1.62
CA GLN A 41 8.25 -0.89 0.92
C GLN A 41 7.89 -1.62 -0.38
N VAL A 42 6.65 -1.54 -0.81
CA VAL A 42 6.26 -1.83 -2.20
C VAL A 42 5.57 -0.60 -2.77
N VAL A 43 6.03 -0.11 -3.92
CA VAL A 43 5.41 1.02 -4.64
C VAL A 43 4.70 0.50 -5.88
N PHE A 44 3.45 0.93 -6.09
CA PHE A 44 2.65 0.59 -7.25
C PHE A 44 2.35 1.83 -8.09
N ASN A 45 2.58 1.74 -9.39
CA ASN A 45 2.25 2.81 -10.33
C ASN A 45 1.08 2.37 -11.25
N PRO A 46 -0.13 2.94 -11.08
CA PRO A 46 -1.30 2.60 -11.87
C PRO A 46 -1.25 3.12 -13.32
N LEU A 47 -0.29 3.99 -13.65
CA LEU A 47 -0.16 4.61 -14.98
C LEU A 47 0.81 3.86 -15.90
N ASP A 48 1.48 2.81 -15.42
CA ASP A 48 2.46 2.04 -16.17
C ASP A 48 1.85 0.73 -16.69
N ASP A 49 1.94 0.50 -18.00
CA ASP A 49 1.28 -0.60 -18.70
C ASP A 49 2.00 -1.95 -18.59
N CYS A 50 3.07 -2.02 -17.77
CA CYS A 50 3.86 -3.23 -17.51
C CYS A 50 4.58 -3.81 -18.74
N SER A 51 4.55 -3.15 -19.90
CA SER A 51 5.08 -3.71 -21.16
C SER A 51 6.59 -3.94 -21.13
N ASN A 52 7.32 -3.22 -20.26
CA ASN A 52 8.77 -3.30 -20.14
C ASN A 52 9.24 -4.06 -18.90
N ILE A 53 8.32 -4.57 -18.09
CA ILE A 53 8.65 -5.31 -16.87
C ILE A 53 8.58 -6.80 -17.20
N THR A 54 9.72 -7.47 -17.12
CA THR A 54 9.70 -8.92 -16.94
C THR A 54 9.16 -9.19 -15.55
N ALA A 55 8.02 -9.87 -15.45
CA ALA A 55 7.48 -10.31 -14.16
C ALA A 55 8.59 -11.03 -13.37
N ASN A 56 8.82 -10.57 -12.13
CA ASN A 56 9.92 -11.01 -11.28
C ASN A 56 11.30 -10.66 -11.86
N ALA A 57 11.53 -9.37 -12.17
CA ALA A 57 12.86 -8.89 -12.49
C ALA A 57 13.85 -9.26 -11.39
N GLU A 58 15.09 -9.57 -11.75
CA GLU A 58 16.11 -9.94 -10.75
C GLU A 58 16.39 -8.77 -9.81
N CYS A 59 16.69 -9.11 -8.55
CA CYS A 59 17.08 -8.16 -7.52
C CYS A 59 18.27 -7.30 -7.99
N SER A 60 18.07 -5.99 -8.10
CA SER A 60 19.08 -5.02 -8.52
C SER A 60 19.37 -4.00 -7.43
N VAL A 61 20.59 -3.46 -7.43
CA VAL A 61 20.94 -2.31 -6.57
C VAL A 61 20.22 -1.07 -7.10
N GLU A 62 19.45 -0.40 -6.25
CA GLU A 62 18.81 0.88 -6.58
C GLU A 62 19.58 2.07 -6.01
N ALA A 63 20.03 1.97 -4.75
CA ALA A 63 20.82 3.01 -4.10
C ALA A 63 21.94 2.39 -3.27
N GLU A 64 23.13 2.31 -3.86
CA GLU A 64 24.31 1.65 -3.25
C GLU A 64 24.69 2.27 -1.90
N ASP A 65 24.67 3.61 -1.81
CA ASP A 65 25.04 4.34 -0.57
C ASP A 65 24.08 4.09 0.60
N LEU A 66 22.83 3.69 0.30
CA LEU A 66 21.81 3.36 1.29
C LEU A 66 21.62 1.84 1.46
N GLY A 67 22.33 1.02 0.69
CA GLY A 67 22.16 -0.43 0.69
C GLY A 67 20.79 -0.89 0.19
N LEU A 68 20.14 -0.12 -0.68
CA LEU A 68 18.81 -0.44 -1.20
C LEU A 68 18.87 -1.26 -2.47
N TYR A 69 18.04 -2.29 -2.50
CA TYR A 69 17.83 -3.17 -3.63
C TYR A 69 16.35 -3.19 -4.00
N ALA A 70 16.03 -3.47 -5.26
CA ALA A 70 14.67 -3.63 -5.69
C ALA A 70 14.47 -4.80 -6.63
N SER A 71 13.23 -5.27 -6.65
CA SER A 71 12.71 -6.20 -7.63
C SER A 71 11.41 -5.62 -8.18
N ALA A 72 11.27 -5.66 -9.51
CA ALA A 72 10.09 -5.18 -10.19
C ALA A 72 9.19 -6.33 -10.67
N SER A 73 7.89 -6.13 -10.57
CA SER A 73 6.85 -7.05 -11.02
C SER A 73 5.62 -6.28 -11.51
N CYS A 74 4.57 -7.01 -11.82
CA CYS A 74 3.30 -6.47 -12.28
C CYS A 74 2.15 -7.15 -11.57
N THR A 75 1.13 -6.36 -11.22
CA THR A 75 -0.07 -6.86 -10.56
C THR A 75 -1.30 -6.10 -11.03
N THR A 76 -2.47 -6.71 -10.88
CA THR A 76 -3.77 -6.03 -10.97
C THR A 76 -4.40 -5.85 -9.58
N ASP A 77 -3.75 -6.35 -8.54
CA ASP A 77 -4.23 -6.32 -7.16
C ASP A 77 -3.06 -5.98 -6.22
N PRO A 78 -2.91 -4.70 -5.82
CA PRO A 78 -1.88 -4.28 -4.88
C PRO A 78 -2.00 -4.91 -3.50
N ARG A 79 -3.22 -5.25 -3.05
CA ARG A 79 -3.44 -5.92 -1.76
C ARG A 79 -2.92 -7.34 -1.79
N GLU A 80 -3.35 -8.11 -2.78
CA GLU A 80 -2.94 -9.52 -2.92
C GLU A 80 -1.42 -9.58 -3.11
N PHE A 81 -0.86 -8.70 -3.94
CA PHE A 81 0.58 -8.60 -4.13
C PHE A 81 1.31 -8.28 -2.82
N SER A 82 0.87 -7.26 -2.08
CA SER A 82 1.51 -6.88 -0.82
C SER A 82 1.41 -8.00 0.20
N SER A 83 0.24 -8.63 0.34
CA SER A 83 0.04 -9.76 1.25
C SER A 83 1.01 -10.91 0.94
N ALA A 84 1.23 -11.21 -0.35
CA ALA A 84 2.20 -12.23 -0.77
C ALA A 84 3.66 -11.80 -0.55
N ALA A 85 3.99 -10.54 -0.80
CA ALA A 85 5.35 -10.00 -0.68
C ALA A 85 5.82 -9.88 0.78
N PHE A 86 4.94 -9.43 1.67
CA PHE A 86 5.26 -9.28 3.10
C PHE A 86 5.11 -10.59 3.89
N GLY A 87 4.30 -11.54 3.42
CA GLY A 87 4.09 -12.82 4.10
C GLY A 87 3.50 -12.62 5.50
N ASP A 88 4.21 -13.07 6.53
CA ASP A 88 3.80 -12.91 7.93
C ASP A 88 4.16 -11.52 8.51
N THR A 89 4.92 -10.71 7.77
CA THR A 89 5.31 -9.37 8.20
C THR A 89 4.14 -8.40 8.06
N GLN A 90 3.87 -7.62 9.11
CA GLN A 90 2.80 -6.64 9.10
C GLN A 90 3.17 -5.44 8.21
N PHE A 91 2.19 -4.91 7.50
CA PHE A 91 2.34 -3.74 6.64
C PHE A 91 1.07 -2.89 6.66
N VAL A 92 1.21 -1.63 6.26
CA VAL A 92 0.10 -0.74 5.95
C VAL A 92 0.07 -0.50 4.45
N LEU A 93 -1.10 -0.67 3.81
CA LEU A 93 -1.32 -0.29 2.42
C LEU A 93 -1.95 1.10 2.38
N VAL A 94 -1.40 1.97 1.54
CA VAL A 94 -1.80 3.37 1.36
C VAL A 94 -2.11 3.61 -0.11
N GLU A 95 -3.35 3.93 -0.42
CA GLU A 95 -3.74 4.45 -1.73
C GLU A 95 -3.63 5.98 -1.72
N ILE A 96 -3.08 6.56 -2.79
CA ILE A 96 -2.90 8.01 -2.96
C ILE A 96 -3.77 8.44 -4.14
N TYR A 97 -4.69 9.37 -3.89
CA TYR A 97 -5.61 9.89 -4.90
C TYR A 97 -5.32 11.34 -5.25
N THR A 98 -5.65 11.73 -6.48
CA THR A 98 -5.52 13.12 -6.95
C THR A 98 -6.36 14.05 -6.06
N PRO A 99 -5.79 15.17 -5.59
CA PRO A 99 -6.50 16.16 -4.79
C PRO A 99 -7.79 16.65 -5.46
N TYR A 100 -8.84 16.90 -4.67
CA TYR A 100 -10.13 17.43 -5.12
C TYR A 100 -10.91 16.53 -6.10
N THR A 101 -10.63 15.22 -6.10
CA THR A 101 -11.33 14.23 -6.94
C THR A 101 -12.25 13.30 -6.14
N ASP A 102 -12.40 13.49 -4.83
CA ASP A 102 -13.19 12.61 -3.95
C ASP A 102 -12.81 11.12 -4.13
N CYS A 103 -11.49 10.83 -4.18
CA CYS A 103 -10.92 9.50 -4.46
C CYS A 103 -11.36 8.84 -5.77
N SER A 104 -11.72 9.61 -6.79
CA SER A 104 -12.09 9.04 -8.09
C SER A 104 -10.90 8.78 -9.00
N GLU A 105 -9.74 9.40 -8.75
CA GLU A 105 -8.53 9.28 -9.58
C GLU A 105 -7.34 8.81 -8.73
N LEU A 106 -6.94 7.56 -8.91
CA LEU A 106 -5.81 6.93 -8.19
C LEU A 106 -4.48 7.34 -8.83
N GLU A 107 -3.60 7.96 -8.05
CA GLU A 107 -2.25 8.37 -8.49
C GLU A 107 -1.19 7.31 -8.18
N GLY A 108 -1.34 6.60 -7.06
CA GLY A 108 -0.37 5.62 -6.62
C GLY A 108 -0.88 4.75 -5.49
N VAL A 109 -0.21 3.63 -5.27
CA VAL A 109 -0.41 2.82 -4.07
C VAL A 109 0.97 2.53 -3.50
N ALA A 110 1.09 2.47 -2.18
CA ALA A 110 2.32 2.03 -1.54
C ALA A 110 2.00 1.20 -0.30
N ALA A 111 2.76 0.12 -0.11
CA ALA A 111 2.74 -0.68 1.11
C ALA A 111 4.02 -0.42 1.90
N TYR A 112 3.91 -0.26 3.22
CA TYR A 112 5.02 0.06 4.10
C TYR A 112 5.09 -0.94 5.26
N ARG A 113 6.29 -1.45 5.54
CA ARG A 113 6.53 -2.37 6.64
C ARG A 113 6.24 -1.72 8.00
N ILE A 114 5.64 -2.48 8.90
CA ILE A 114 5.40 -2.08 10.29
C ILE A 114 6.47 -2.73 11.17
N ASP A 115 7.50 -1.95 11.51
CA ASP A 115 8.58 -2.39 12.42
C ASP A 115 9.08 -1.27 13.36
N SER A 116 8.48 -0.07 13.30
CA SER A 116 8.88 1.14 14.05
C SER A 116 10.28 1.70 13.70
N ASP A 117 10.99 1.08 12.77
CA ASP A 117 12.28 1.53 12.28
C ASP A 117 12.11 2.59 11.17
N CYS A 118 13.17 3.37 10.95
CA CYS A 118 13.21 4.33 9.85
C CYS A 118 13.78 3.66 8.61
N HIS A 119 13.08 3.79 7.49
CA HIS A 119 13.51 3.24 6.21
C HIS A 119 13.52 4.34 5.14
N PRO A 120 14.58 4.45 4.32
CA PRO A 120 14.54 5.30 3.14
C PRO A 120 13.49 4.77 2.15
N THR A 121 12.85 5.68 1.42
CA THR A 121 11.92 5.30 0.35
C THR A 121 12.69 4.99 -0.95
N LEU A 122 11.98 4.47 -1.95
CA LEU A 122 12.51 4.25 -3.30
C LEU A 122 13.18 5.49 -3.93
N ASP A 123 12.79 6.72 -3.58
CA ASP A 123 13.41 7.93 -4.14
C ASP A 123 14.80 8.24 -3.56
N ALA A 124 15.24 7.48 -2.54
CA ALA A 124 16.53 7.60 -1.86
C ALA A 124 16.84 8.98 -1.28
N SER A 125 15.81 9.82 -1.09
CA SER A 125 15.90 11.19 -0.58
C SER A 125 14.91 11.47 0.55
N THR A 126 13.87 10.66 0.66
CA THR A 126 12.87 10.66 1.73
C THR A 126 12.94 9.37 2.53
N SER A 127 12.28 9.35 3.68
CA SER A 127 12.15 8.17 4.52
C SER A 127 10.77 8.06 5.11
N PHE A 128 10.43 6.86 5.58
CA PHE A 128 9.18 6.59 6.24
C PHE A 128 9.42 5.86 7.57
N ARG A 129 8.42 5.94 8.44
CA ARG A 129 8.34 5.14 9.66
C ARG A 129 6.89 4.81 9.94
N VAL A 130 6.61 3.56 10.24
CA VAL A 130 5.28 3.13 10.69
C VAL A 130 5.39 2.58 12.11
N ILE A 131 4.73 3.24 13.04
CA ILE A 131 4.67 2.86 14.45
C ILE A 131 3.28 2.30 14.71
N TRP A 132 3.23 1.05 15.17
CA TRP A 132 1.98 0.41 15.54
C TRP A 132 1.89 0.22 17.04
N ASP A 133 1.26 1.18 17.70
CA ASP A 133 0.91 1.10 19.12
C ASP A 133 -0.61 0.93 19.32
N ASP A 134 -1.01 0.49 20.51
CA ASP A 134 -2.42 0.17 20.81
C ASP A 134 -3.33 1.42 20.95
N GLU A 135 -2.75 2.64 20.99
CA GLU A 135 -3.52 3.87 21.20
C GLU A 135 -3.75 4.61 19.88
N THR A 136 -2.67 4.97 19.19
CA THR A 136 -2.69 5.75 17.95
C THR A 136 -1.55 5.26 17.04
N PRO A 137 -1.78 4.20 16.22
CA PRO A 137 -0.80 3.82 15.23
C PRO A 137 -0.58 4.99 14.25
N THR A 138 0.66 5.20 13.83
CA THR A 138 1.06 6.35 13.01
C THR A 138 1.95 5.93 11.87
N MET A 139 1.79 6.59 10.73
CA MET A 139 2.72 6.55 9.61
C MET A 139 3.24 7.96 9.35
N SER A 140 4.56 8.12 9.31
CA SER A 140 5.21 9.40 9.05
C SER A 140 6.10 9.30 7.80
N LEU A 141 6.07 10.34 6.97
CA LEU A 141 7.00 10.55 5.86
C LEU A 141 7.91 11.74 6.18
N PHE A 142 9.19 11.64 5.84
CA PHE A 142 10.23 12.61 6.17
C PHE A 142 10.95 13.09 4.91
N ALA A 143 11.42 14.33 4.92
CA ALA A 143 12.14 14.95 3.81
C ALA A 143 13.67 14.70 3.86
N ASP A 144 14.09 13.71 4.65
CA ASP A 144 15.45 13.17 4.69
C ASP A 144 15.41 11.64 4.74
N THR A 145 16.57 10.99 4.69
CA THR A 145 16.70 9.53 4.62
C THR A 145 16.68 8.83 5.99
N ASP A 146 16.71 9.59 7.08
CA ASP A 146 17.04 9.07 8.42
C ASP A 146 15.98 9.43 9.47
N CYS A 147 14.82 9.90 9.04
CA CYS A 147 13.70 10.36 9.87
C CYS A 147 14.10 11.40 10.93
N ASN A 148 15.05 12.30 10.60
CA ASN A 148 15.56 13.30 11.54
C ASN A 148 14.85 14.66 11.39
N SER A 149 14.23 14.90 10.23
CA SER A 149 13.45 16.08 9.95
C SER A 149 12.12 16.03 10.69
N PHE A 150 11.42 17.17 10.69
CA PHE A 150 10.00 17.13 10.97
C PHE A 150 9.28 16.33 9.87
N PRO A 151 8.27 15.50 10.20
CA PRO A 151 7.48 14.78 9.18
C PRO A 151 6.84 15.76 8.20
N MET A 152 7.02 15.51 6.90
CA MET A 152 6.29 16.24 5.86
C MET A 152 4.81 15.84 5.85
N PHE A 153 4.55 14.56 6.14
CA PHE A 153 3.23 14.00 6.33
C PHE A 153 3.24 13.09 7.54
N GLU A 154 2.16 13.12 8.31
CA GLU A 154 1.92 12.23 9.42
C GLU A 154 0.45 11.85 9.40
N PHE A 155 0.21 10.54 9.36
CA PHE A 155 -1.11 9.95 9.30
C PHE A 155 -1.34 9.16 10.58
N GLU A 156 -2.38 9.53 11.32
CA GLU A 156 -2.93 8.65 12.34
C GLU A 156 -3.70 7.53 11.64
N LEU A 157 -3.50 6.30 12.09
CA LEU A 157 -4.10 5.07 11.58
C LEU A 157 -5.12 4.55 12.61
N PRO A 158 -6.22 5.24 12.87
CA PRO A 158 -7.20 4.77 13.82
C PRO A 158 -7.71 3.38 13.39
N THR A 159 -7.63 2.42 14.29
CA THR A 159 -8.04 1.02 14.06
C THR A 159 -9.50 0.86 13.65
N SER A 160 -10.33 1.89 13.85
CA SER A 160 -11.71 1.95 13.36
C SER A 160 -11.85 2.29 11.87
N GLU A 161 -10.83 2.91 11.27
CA GLU A 161 -10.84 3.39 9.87
C GLU A 161 -10.02 2.48 8.93
N ILE A 162 -9.18 1.62 9.50
CA ILE A 162 -8.51 0.54 8.76
C ILE A 162 -9.59 -0.38 8.20
N ASP A 163 -9.55 -0.63 6.89
CA ASP A 163 -10.57 -1.35 6.11
C ASP A 163 -11.92 -0.64 5.91
N ALA A 164 -12.07 0.64 6.30
CA ALA A 164 -13.34 1.35 6.12
C ALA A 164 -13.61 1.73 4.64
N ASN A 165 -12.59 1.64 3.77
CA ASN A 165 -12.63 2.13 2.39
C ASN A 165 -13.10 3.61 2.31
N GLU A 166 -12.77 4.40 3.31
CA GLU A 166 -13.14 5.83 3.39
C GLU A 166 -11.98 6.73 2.95
N CYS A 167 -12.33 7.81 2.26
CA CYS A 167 -11.38 8.85 1.86
C CYS A 167 -10.97 9.69 3.07
N TYR A 168 -9.70 9.61 3.46
CA TYR A 168 -9.20 10.41 4.57
C TYR A 168 -8.69 11.79 4.12
N GLY A 169 -9.39 12.86 4.49
CA GLY A 169 -8.97 14.25 4.28
C GLY A 169 -9.36 14.87 2.91
N ASP A 170 -9.57 16.19 2.89
CA ASP A 170 -10.07 16.95 1.73
C ASP A 170 -9.00 17.24 0.65
N LYS A 171 -7.77 16.72 0.77
CA LYS A 171 -6.62 17.18 -0.04
C LYS A 171 -5.66 16.11 -0.56
N GLU A 172 -5.52 14.98 0.11
CA GLU A 172 -4.69 13.83 -0.28
C GLU A 172 -5.32 12.66 0.46
N SER A 173 -6.11 11.86 -0.24
CA SER A 173 -6.90 10.82 0.41
C SER A 173 -6.07 9.56 0.55
N VAL A 174 -5.88 9.11 1.79
CA VAL A 174 -5.21 7.86 2.13
C VAL A 174 -6.25 6.84 2.57
N ALA A 175 -6.38 5.74 1.83
CA ALA A 175 -7.18 4.59 2.26
C ALA A 175 -6.26 3.54 2.89
N PHE A 176 -6.57 3.13 4.12
CA PHE A 176 -5.91 2.04 4.83
C PHE A 176 -6.76 0.79 4.69
N ILE A 177 -6.14 -0.31 4.26
CA ILE A 177 -6.82 -1.58 4.09
C ILE A 177 -5.88 -2.69 4.54
#